data_AF-L8H6Y1-F1
#
_entry.id   AF-L8H6Y1-F1
#
_cell.length_a   1.000
_cell.length_b   1.000
_cell.length_c   1.000
_cell.angle_alpha   90.00
_cell.angle_beta   90.00
_cell.angle_gamma   90.00
#
_symmetry.space_group_name_H-M   'P 1'
#
loop_
_entity.id
_entity.type
_entity.pdbx_description
1 polymer ?
#
loop_
_entity_poly.entity_id
_entity_poly.type
_entity_poly.pdbx_seq_one_letter_code
_entity_poly.pdbx_strand_id
1 'polypeptide(L)'
;MCSWITNGLPSFAISEMTGLGTPLYMAPEMLQTRHYGAKIDCYSFAMVLWQMCTGKKLMDGFGFDKDSVPPMRVAFKACYEKLRPIMPADCPPALADLIRACWEDAPEMRPSFQQILEKLSDLG
;
A
#
# COMPACT_ATOMS: atom_id res chain seq x y z
N MET A 1 -19.06 13.74 15.92
CA MET A 1 -18.62 12.33 15.98
C MET A 1 -18.87 11.70 14.63
N CYS A 2 -17.81 11.32 13.91
CA CYS A 2 -17.87 10.96 12.50
C CYS A 2 -18.60 9.62 12.26
N SER A 3 -19.63 9.65 11.41
CA SER A 3 -20.60 8.58 11.09
C SER A 3 -20.03 7.37 10.31
N TRP A 4 -18.72 7.31 10.07
CA TRP A 4 -18.13 6.32 9.16
C TRP A 4 -17.77 4.97 9.80
N ILE A 5 -17.95 4.81 11.12
CA ILE A 5 -17.59 3.58 11.82
C ILE A 5 -18.72 2.53 11.79
N THR A 6 -19.97 2.93 11.55
CA THR A 6 -21.14 2.01 11.64
C THR A 6 -21.77 1.63 10.30
N ASN A 7 -21.62 2.44 9.26
CA ASN A 7 -22.20 2.15 7.96
C ASN A 7 -21.17 1.41 7.11
N GLY A 8 -21.49 0.18 6.70
CA GLY A 8 -20.65 -0.63 5.83
C GLY A 8 -20.10 0.14 4.62
N LEU A 9 -18.98 -0.36 4.09
CA LEU A 9 -18.30 0.20 2.92
C LEU A 9 -19.33 0.69 1.88
N PRO A 10 -19.26 1.95 1.42
CA PRO A 10 -20.24 2.47 0.47
C PRO A 10 -20.27 1.57 -0.77
N SER A 11 -21.45 1.06 -1.10
CA SER A 11 -21.67 0.08 -2.18
C SER A 11 -21.06 0.50 -3.53
N PHE A 12 -20.89 1.81 -3.74
CA PHE A 12 -20.25 2.39 -4.92
C PHE A 12 -18.74 2.06 -5.04
N ALA A 13 -18.01 1.97 -3.93
CA ALA A 13 -16.58 1.62 -3.94
C ALA A 13 -16.35 0.14 -4.31
N ILE A 14 -17.29 -0.74 -3.94
CA ILE A 14 -17.18 -2.19 -4.19
C ILE A 14 -17.42 -2.52 -5.68
N SER A 15 -18.32 -1.81 -6.36
CA SER A 15 -18.67 -2.12 -7.75
C SER A 15 -17.62 -1.71 -8.78
N GLU A 16 -16.93 -0.58 -8.61
CA GLU A 16 -15.94 -0.10 -9.60
C GLU A 16 -14.52 -0.62 -9.36
N MET A 17 -14.17 -1.02 -8.13
CA MET A 17 -12.83 -1.54 -7.81
C MET A 17 -12.61 -3.00 -8.24
N THR A 18 -13.67 -3.73 -8.62
CA THR A 18 -13.56 -5.12 -9.09
C THR A 18 -12.83 -5.26 -10.42
N GLY A 19 -12.59 -4.16 -11.15
CA GLY A 19 -11.86 -4.15 -12.42
C GLY A 19 -10.53 -3.39 -12.43
N LEU A 20 -10.10 -2.76 -11.33
CA LEU A 20 -8.99 -1.80 -11.34
C LEU A 20 -7.78 -2.17 -10.46
N GLY A 21 -7.81 -3.33 -9.79
CA GLY A 21 -6.64 -3.89 -9.11
C GLY A 21 -6.98 -4.62 -7.81
N THR A 22 -5.97 -5.27 -7.22
CA THR A 22 -6.12 -5.86 -5.88
C THR A 22 -6.07 -4.73 -4.84
N PRO A 23 -7.11 -4.48 -4.02
CA PRO A 23 -7.24 -3.28 -3.17
C PRO A 23 -6.03 -2.96 -2.29
N LEU A 24 -5.30 -3.99 -1.86
CA LEU A 24 -4.16 -3.84 -0.95
C LEU A 24 -2.94 -3.17 -1.61
N TYR A 25 -2.89 -3.09 -2.93
CA TYR A 25 -1.79 -2.52 -3.70
C TYR A 25 -2.11 -1.12 -4.22
N MET A 26 -3.34 -0.65 -4.03
CA MET A 26 -3.77 0.64 -4.55
C MET A 26 -3.19 1.77 -3.72
N ALA A 27 -2.67 2.79 -4.40
CA ALA A 27 -2.19 3.99 -3.76
C ALA A 27 -3.36 4.76 -3.11
N PRO A 28 -3.14 5.44 -1.96
CA PRO A 28 -4.21 6.07 -1.20
C PRO A 28 -4.98 7.14 -2.01
N GLU A 29 -4.31 7.84 -2.92
CA GLU A 29 -4.91 8.84 -3.80
C GLU A 29 -5.90 8.25 -4.81
N MET A 30 -5.76 6.97 -5.18
CA MET A 30 -6.70 6.30 -6.09
C MET A 30 -8.09 6.19 -5.46
N LEU A 31 -8.15 6.03 -4.13
CA LEU A 31 -9.38 5.96 -3.36
C LEU A 31 -10.01 7.34 -3.10
N GLN A 32 -9.21 8.40 -3.09
CA GLN A 32 -9.65 9.76 -2.76
C GLN A 32 -10.03 10.58 -3.99
N THR A 33 -9.16 10.63 -4.99
CA THR A 33 -9.26 11.58 -6.12
C THR A 33 -9.31 10.89 -7.48
N ARG A 34 -9.17 9.56 -7.53
CA ARG A 34 -9.01 8.78 -8.78
C ARG A 34 -7.92 9.35 -9.70
N HIS A 35 -6.90 9.97 -9.12
CA HIS A 35 -5.77 10.48 -9.89
C HIS A 35 -4.85 9.32 -10.25
N TYR A 36 -4.66 9.11 -11.56
CA TYR A 36 -3.77 8.09 -12.10
C TYR A 36 -2.47 8.76 -12.55
N GLY A 37 -1.34 8.27 -12.08
CA GLY A 37 -0.01 8.74 -12.49
C GLY A 37 1.07 7.72 -12.10
N ALA A 38 2.27 7.84 -12.66
CA ALA A 38 3.35 6.85 -12.47
C ALA A 38 3.78 6.62 -11.00
N LYS A 39 3.39 7.52 -10.10
CA LYS A 39 3.64 7.40 -8.65
C LYS A 39 2.71 6.41 -7.95
N ILE A 40 1.56 6.06 -8.54
CA ILE A 40 0.69 4.99 -8.03
C ILE A 40 1.37 3.63 -8.18
N ASP A 41 2.11 3.45 -9.28
CA ASP A 41 2.87 2.23 -9.54
C ASP A 41 4.03 2.08 -8.55
N CYS A 42 4.67 3.19 -8.14
CA CYS A 42 5.70 3.18 -7.10
C CYS A 42 5.16 2.66 -5.76
N TYR A 43 3.93 3.05 -5.40
CA TYR A 43 3.27 2.56 -4.18
C TYR A 43 2.97 1.06 -4.28
N SER A 44 2.39 0.62 -5.41
CA SER A 44 2.10 -0.79 -5.63
C SER A 44 3.38 -1.65 -5.63
N PHE A 45 4.47 -1.11 -6.16
CA PHE A 45 5.79 -1.74 -6.15
C PHE A 45 6.33 -1.92 -4.72
N ALA A 46 6.14 -0.94 -3.83
CA ALA A 46 6.51 -1.07 -2.42
C ALA A 46 5.82 -2.24 -1.73
N MET A 47 4.53 -2.46 -2.03
CA MET A 47 3.75 -3.58 -1.48
C MET A 47 4.23 -4.94 -2.00
N VAL A 48 4.71 -4.99 -3.25
CA VAL A 48 5.33 -6.19 -3.81
C VAL A 48 6.71 -6.42 -3.20
N LEU A 49 7.56 -5.39 -3.09
CA LEU A 49 8.86 -5.47 -2.44
C LEU A 49 8.74 -6.01 -1.01
N TRP A 50 7.79 -5.48 -0.23
CA TRP A 50 7.55 -5.96 1.13
C TRP A 50 7.18 -7.45 1.17
N GLN A 51 6.37 -7.92 0.22
CA GLN A 51 6.03 -9.34 0.13
C GLN A 51 7.23 -10.20 -0.28
N MET A 52 8.08 -9.71 -1.17
CA MET A 52 9.31 -10.41 -1.54
C MET A 52 10.29 -10.49 -0.37
N CYS A 53 10.40 -9.43 0.44
CA CYS A 53 11.24 -9.44 1.64
C CYS A 53 10.74 -10.42 2.70
N THR A 54 9.43 -10.50 2.90
CA THR A 54 8.85 -11.28 4.00
C THR A 54 8.46 -12.71 3.62
N GLY A 55 8.25 -12.97 2.33
CA GLY A 55 7.62 -14.20 1.83
C GLY A 55 6.17 -14.40 2.31
N LYS A 56 5.55 -13.38 2.91
CA LYS A 56 4.22 -13.45 3.53
C LYS A 56 3.18 -12.78 2.66
N LYS A 57 1.90 -13.09 2.93
CA LYS A 57 0.80 -12.34 2.33
C LYS A 57 0.75 -10.95 2.92
N LEU A 58 0.44 -9.97 2.10
CA LEU A 58 0.37 -8.56 2.52
C LEU A 58 -0.62 -8.33 3.67
N MET A 59 -1.73 -9.08 3.72
CA MET A 59 -2.71 -9.04 4.82
C MET A 59 -2.07 -9.36 6.18
N ASP A 60 -1.17 -10.35 6.23
CA ASP A 60 -0.49 -10.76 7.46
C ASP A 60 0.41 -9.62 7.97
N GLY A 61 0.99 -8.84 7.05
CA GLY A 61 1.80 -7.66 7.36
C GLY A 61 1.04 -6.53 8.03
N PHE A 62 -0.25 -6.40 7.72
CA PHE A 62 -1.13 -5.41 8.33
C PHE A 62 -1.69 -5.86 9.69
N GLY A 63 -1.40 -7.08 10.13
CA GLY A 63 -1.85 -7.61 11.43
C GLY A 63 -3.34 -7.94 11.47
N PHE A 64 -3.99 -8.10 10.32
CA PHE A 64 -5.40 -8.49 10.25
C PHE A 64 -5.55 -9.95 9.85
N ASP A 65 -6.55 -10.60 10.46
CA ASP A 65 -6.99 -11.91 9.99
C ASP A 65 -7.73 -11.77 8.66
N LYS A 66 -7.24 -12.51 7.65
CA LYS A 66 -7.78 -12.60 6.29
C LYS A 66 -9.27 -12.95 6.26
N ASP A 67 -9.76 -13.69 7.25
CA ASP A 67 -11.14 -14.17 7.31
C ASP A 67 -12.05 -13.18 8.07
N SER A 68 -11.46 -12.22 8.79
CA SER A 68 -12.18 -11.23 9.60
C SER A 68 -12.33 -9.87 8.92
N VAL A 69 -11.39 -9.47 8.06
CA VAL A 69 -11.36 -8.13 7.46
C VAL A 69 -11.26 -8.18 5.93
N PRO A 70 -12.24 -7.63 5.19
CA PRO A 70 -12.15 -7.54 3.74
C PRO A 70 -10.94 -6.71 3.29
N PRO A 71 -10.21 -7.10 2.22
CA PRO A 71 -9.05 -6.37 1.72
C PRO A 71 -9.31 -4.88 1.45
N MET A 72 -10.53 -4.56 0.99
CA MET A 72 -10.95 -3.18 0.78
C MET A 72 -10.92 -2.36 2.08
N ARG A 73 -11.36 -2.92 3.22
CA ARG A 73 -11.28 -2.20 4.50
C ARG A 73 -9.84 -1.89 4.90
N VAL A 74 -8.91 -2.81 4.64
CA VAL A 74 -7.49 -2.59 4.88
C VAL A 74 -6.95 -1.46 3.99
N ALA A 75 -7.34 -1.42 2.72
CA ALA A 75 -6.99 -0.33 1.80
C ALA A 75 -7.53 1.03 2.29
N PHE A 76 -8.78 1.07 2.77
CA PHE A 76 -9.35 2.27 3.41
C PHE A 76 -8.55 2.70 4.64
N LYS A 77 -8.14 1.76 5.51
CA LYS A 77 -7.26 2.05 6.65
C LYS A 77 -5.89 2.56 6.21
N ALA A 78 -5.30 1.98 5.16
CA ALA A 78 -4.04 2.46 4.61
C ALA A 78 -4.14 3.90 4.09
N CYS A 79 -5.31 4.27 3.54
CA CYS A 79 -5.61 5.58 2.99
C CYS A 79 -5.92 6.65 4.05
N TYR A 80 -6.81 6.35 5.00
CA TYR A 80 -7.30 7.34 5.97
C TYR A 80 -6.62 7.27 7.35
N GLU A 81 -6.14 6.09 7.75
CA GLU A 81 -5.45 5.87 9.03
C GLU A 81 -3.94 5.72 8.85
N LYS A 82 -3.42 5.91 7.62
CA LYS A 82 -1.99 5.78 7.28
C LYS A 82 -1.39 4.43 7.68
N LEU A 83 -2.22 3.40 7.74
CA LEU A 83 -1.78 2.06 8.09
C LEU A 83 -0.74 1.56 7.06
N ARG A 84 0.33 0.93 7.53
CA ARG A 84 1.39 0.32 6.70
C ARG A 84 1.73 -1.08 7.20
N PRO A 85 2.20 -1.99 6.32
CA PRO A 85 2.65 -3.30 6.74
C PRO A 85 3.84 -3.21 7.71
N ILE A 86 3.88 -4.10 8.70
CA ILE A 86 4.99 -4.18 9.66
C ILE A 86 6.24 -4.64 8.90
N MET A 87 7.30 -3.84 8.96
CA MET A 87 8.60 -4.24 8.41
C MET A 87 9.24 -5.27 9.34
N PRO A 88 9.68 -6.43 8.84
CA PRO A 88 10.30 -7.43 9.69
C PRO A 88 11.74 -7.03 10.04
N ALA A 89 12.25 -7.52 11.16
CA ALA A 89 13.56 -7.12 11.68
C ALA A 89 14.75 -7.66 10.86
N ASP A 90 14.51 -8.67 10.04
CA ASP A 90 15.45 -9.31 9.13
C ASP A 90 15.57 -8.59 7.77
N CYS A 91 14.71 -7.60 7.49
CA CYS A 91 14.82 -6.80 6.27
C CYS A 91 16.06 -5.88 6.35
N PRO A 92 16.93 -5.87 5.33
CA PRO A 92 18.07 -4.95 5.27
C PRO A 92 17.61 -3.49 5.46
N PRO A 93 18.27 -2.69 6.32
CA PRO A 93 17.81 -1.33 6.63
C PRO A 93 17.61 -0.44 5.40
N ALA A 94 18.55 -0.48 4.46
CA ALA A 94 18.48 0.32 3.25
C ALA A 94 17.33 -0.10 2.30
N LEU A 95 16.98 -1.40 2.27
CA LEU A 95 15.80 -1.88 1.55
C LEU A 95 14.50 -1.48 2.27
N ALA A 96 14.47 -1.56 3.60
CA ALA A 96 13.33 -1.11 4.38
C ALA A 96 13.06 0.40 4.18
N ASP A 97 14.11 1.22 4.12
CA ASP A 97 14.00 2.65 3.87
C ASP A 97 13.53 2.95 2.44
N LEU A 98 14.00 2.20 1.45
CA LEU A 98 13.50 2.29 0.08
C LEU A 98 12.01 1.96 0.01
N ILE A 99 11.57 0.85 0.63
CA ILE A 99 10.16 0.46 0.68
C ILE A 99 9.33 1.57 1.35
N ARG A 100 9.84 2.14 2.46
CA ARG A 100 9.18 3.24 3.16
C ARG A 100 8.99 4.47 2.29
N ALA A 101 10.03 4.88 1.57
CA ALA A 101 9.95 6.00 0.64
C ALA A 101 8.95 5.74 -0.50
N CYS A 102 8.86 4.50 -0.99
CA CYS A 102 7.98 4.15 -2.10
C CYS A 102 6.49 4.16 -1.73
N TRP A 103 6.12 3.93 -0.46
CA TRP A 103 4.73 3.93 0.00
C TRP A 103 4.32 5.16 0.83
N GLU A 104 5.04 6.28 0.67
CA GLU A 104 4.67 7.55 1.27
C GLU A 104 3.26 8.00 0.87
N ASP A 105 2.57 8.69 1.77
CA ASP A 105 1.20 9.16 1.52
C ASP A 105 1.17 10.14 0.33
N ALA A 106 2.08 11.11 0.37
CA ALA A 106 2.27 12.15 -0.64
C ALA A 106 2.94 11.56 -1.90
N PRO A 107 2.27 11.52 -3.07
CA PRO A 107 2.84 10.97 -4.30
C PRO A 107 4.15 11.65 -4.74
N GLU A 108 4.31 12.93 -4.43
CA GLU A 108 5.50 13.74 -4.69
C GLU A 108 6.71 13.35 -3.84
N MET A 109 6.48 12.77 -2.66
CA MET A 109 7.55 12.30 -1.76
C MET A 109 8.08 10.93 -2.17
N ARG A 110 7.34 10.20 -3.01
CA ARG A 110 7.77 8.91 -3.53
C ARG A 110 8.91 9.10 -4.53
N PRO A 111 9.94 8.25 -4.53
CA PRO A 111 11.01 8.29 -5.54
C PRO A 111 10.45 8.02 -6.95
N SER A 112 11.19 8.39 -7.99
CA SER A 112 10.92 7.90 -9.35
C SER A 112 11.42 6.45 -9.49
N PHE A 113 10.89 5.70 -10.46
CA PHE A 113 11.42 4.36 -10.74
C PHE A 113 12.91 4.35 -11.05
N GLN A 114 13.43 5.40 -11.69
CA GLN A 114 14.87 5.54 -11.89
C GLN A 114 15.62 5.57 -10.55
N GLN A 115 15.19 6.40 -9.60
CA GLN A 115 15.79 6.47 -8.26
C GLN A 115 15.63 5.17 -7.48
N ILE A 116 14.52 4.45 -7.67
CA ILE A 116 14.31 3.13 -7.07
C ILE A 116 15.34 2.14 -7.62
N LEU A 117 15.55 2.09 -8.94
CA LEU A 117 16.50 1.20 -9.57
C LEU A 117 17.94 1.49 -9.16
N GLU A 118 18.32 2.77 -9.09
CA GLU A 118 19.64 3.21 -8.59
C GLU A 118 19.86 2.73 -7.15
N LYS A 119 18.88 2.95 -6.26
CA LYS A 119 18.96 2.46 -4.88
C LYS A 119 19.00 0.94 -4.78
N LEU A 120 18.32 0.22 -5.68
CA LEU A 120 18.36 -1.24 -5.71
C LEU A 120 19.70 -1.77 -6.24
N SER A 121 20.32 -1.09 -7.21
CA SER A 121 21.65 -1.49 -7.70
C SER A 121 22.74 -1.30 -6.65
N ASP A 122 22.61 -0.29 -5.80
CA ASP A 122 23.55 -0.03 -4.70
C ASP A 122 23.47 -1.07 -3.56
N LEU A 123 22.43 -1.91 -3.56
CA LEU A 123 22.23 -2.98 -2.56
C LEU A 123 22.82 -4.33 -2.96
N GLY A 124 23.19 -4.51 -4.24
CA GLY A 124 23.76 -5.75 -4.79
C GLY A 124 25.27 -5.72 -4.88
#